data_AF-A0A941KK29-F1
#
_entry.id   AF-A0A941KK29-F1
#
_cell.length_a   1.000
_cell.length_b   1.000
_cell.length_c   1.000
_cell.angle_alpha   90.00
_cell.angle_beta   90.00
_cell.angle_gamma   90.00
#
_symmetry.space_group_name_H-M   'P 1'
#
loop_
_entity.id
_entity.type
_entity.pdbx_description
1 polymer ?
#
loop_
_entity_poly.entity_id
_entity_poly.type
_entity_poly.pdbx_seq_one_letter_code
_entity_poly.pdbx_strand_id
1 'polypeptide(L)'
;MRYHASVLDRVVAGVIAIRALYAISYIVLVIAALMGVVDIRALNPSLAQFFAVQPAPLFYLWALYAFGYLFAANFLWRGRPTRAMITYMCAFALDIILWTFVFTARIDPVALPLWGHVMDITITMIDLLAISYLIFVVLVYRKPAGEGVFSPR
;
A
#
# COMPACT_ATOMS: atom_id res chain seq x y z
N MET A 1 -22.70 -11.09 13.17
CA MET A 1 -23.02 -11.21 11.72
C MET A 1 -21.75 -11.49 10.95
N ARG A 2 -21.75 -12.48 10.05
CA ARG A 2 -20.62 -12.75 9.13
C ARG A 2 -20.81 -11.87 7.91
N TYR A 3 -19.93 -10.89 7.73
CA TYR A 3 -19.86 -10.12 6.49
C TYR A 3 -19.29 -11.03 5.40
N HIS A 4 -19.99 -11.15 4.27
CA HIS A 4 -19.52 -11.88 3.11
C HIS A 4 -18.90 -10.89 2.12
N ALA A 5 -17.63 -11.10 1.77
CA ALA A 5 -16.94 -10.24 0.81
C ALA A 5 -17.65 -10.30 -0.56
N SER A 6 -18.10 -9.14 -1.04
CA SER A 6 -18.68 -8.97 -2.37
C SER A 6 -17.62 -9.14 -3.45
N VAL A 7 -18.05 -9.22 -4.71
CA VAL A 7 -17.13 -9.23 -5.86
C VAL A 7 -16.28 -7.95 -5.87
N LEU A 8 -16.87 -6.81 -5.54
CA LEU A 8 -16.16 -5.53 -5.50
C LEU A 8 -15.08 -5.52 -4.40
N ASP A 9 -15.36 -6.09 -3.22
CA ASP A 9 -14.36 -6.21 -2.15
C ASP A 9 -13.16 -7.04 -2.59
N ARG A 10 -13.39 -8.10 -3.37
CA ARG A 10 -12.33 -8.94 -3.92
C ARG A 10 -11.51 -8.21 -4.98
N VAL A 11 -12.16 -7.43 -5.83
CA VAL A 11 -11.46 -6.58 -6.82
C VAL A 11 -10.57 -5.56 -6.11
N VAL A 12 -11.11 -4.84 -5.12
CA VAL A 12 -10.33 -3.87 -4.35
C VAL A 12 -9.21 -4.55 -3.57
N ALA A 13 -9.47 -5.69 -2.93
CA ALA A 13 -8.43 -6.48 -2.27
C ALA A 13 -7.33 -6.91 -3.26
N GLY A 14 -7.69 -7.28 -4.50
CA GLY A 14 -6.75 -7.59 -5.57
C GLY A 14 -5.88 -6.39 -5.96
N VAL A 15 -6.48 -5.20 -6.10
CA VAL A 15 -5.73 -3.96 -6.39
C VAL A 15 -4.73 -3.64 -5.27
N ILE A 16 -5.19 -3.73 -4.01
CA ILE A 16 -4.32 -3.53 -2.84
C ILE A 16 -3.18 -4.56 -2.82
N ALA A 17 -3.46 -5.82 -3.14
CA ALA A 17 -2.45 -6.87 -3.19
C ALA A 17 -1.42 -6.63 -4.30
N ILE A 18 -1.85 -6.25 -5.50
CA ILE A 18 -0.94 -5.92 -6.63
C ILE A 18 -0.02 -4.75 -6.24
N ARG A 19 -0.58 -3.71 -5.63
CA ARG A 19 0.20 -2.58 -5.13
C ARG A 19 1.24 -3.02 -4.09
N ALA A 20 0.84 -3.86 -3.14
CA ALA A 20 1.74 -4.38 -2.12
C ALA A 20 2.87 -5.24 -2.73
N LEU A 21 2.55 -6.07 -3.73
CA LEU A 21 3.52 -6.87 -4.48
C LEU A 21 4.48 -6.00 -5.27
N TYR A 22 4.01 -4.90 -5.86
CA TYR A 22 4.88 -3.90 -6.49
C TYR A 22 5.88 -3.33 -5.48
N ALA A 23 5.44 -2.90 -4.30
CA ALA A 23 6.33 -2.42 -3.25
C ALA A 23 7.34 -3.50 -2.78
N ILE A 24 6.90 -4.76 -2.66
CA ILE A 24 7.76 -5.90 -2.29
C ILE A 24 8.80 -6.19 -3.39
N SER A 25 8.46 -6.02 -4.67
CA SER A 25 9.37 -6.31 -5.78
C SER A 25 10.68 -5.50 -5.69
N TYR A 26 10.62 -4.26 -5.23
CA TYR A 26 11.81 -3.43 -4.98
C TYR A 26 12.66 -3.96 -3.82
N ILE A 27 12.03 -4.44 -2.75
CA ILE A 27 12.74 -5.06 -1.63
C ILE A 27 13.46 -6.33 -2.09
N VAL A 28 12.78 -7.17 -2.87
CA VAL A 28 13.37 -8.38 -3.44
C VAL A 28 14.55 -8.04 -4.35
N LEU A 29 14.42 -7.01 -5.18
CA LEU A 29 15.51 -6.54 -6.04
C LEU A 29 16.72 -6.07 -5.23
N VAL A 30 16.50 -5.31 -4.14
CA VAL A 30 17.58 -4.88 -3.22
C VAL A 30 18.27 -6.09 -2.61
N ILE A 31 17.52 -7.06 -2.09
CA ILE A 31 18.09 -8.27 -1.49
C ILE A 31 18.90 -9.05 -2.53
N ALA A 32 18.36 -9.25 -3.73
CA ALA A 32 19.04 -9.95 -4.82
C ALA A 32 20.38 -9.26 -5.19
N ALA A 33 20.42 -7.93 -5.14
CA ALA A 33 21.63 -7.17 -5.39
C ALA A 33 22.65 -7.26 -4.27
N LEU A 34 22.21 -7.20 -3.01
CA LEU A 34 23.08 -7.44 -1.85
C LEU A 34 23.68 -8.85 -1.86
N MET A 35 22.95 -9.83 -2.40
CA MET A 35 23.41 -11.20 -2.60
C MET A 35 24.29 -11.39 -3.86
N GLY A 36 24.50 -10.33 -4.66
CA GLY A 36 25.27 -10.40 -5.90
C GLY A 36 24.60 -11.17 -7.04
N VAL A 37 23.31 -11.47 -6.93
CA VAL A 37 22.52 -12.20 -7.95
C VAL A 37 22.14 -11.27 -9.11
N VAL A 38 21.95 -9.99 -8.83
CA VAL A 38 21.51 -8.97 -9.80
C VAL A 38 22.36 -7.72 -9.67
N ASP A 39 22.84 -7.17 -10.78
CA ASP A 39 23.44 -5.84 -10.81
C ASP A 39 22.36 -4.77 -11.06
N ILE A 40 21.92 -4.07 -10.00
CA ILE A 40 20.92 -2.99 -10.12
C ILE A 40 21.46 -1.84 -10.97
N ARG A 41 22.78 -1.60 -10.99
CA ARG A 41 23.37 -0.51 -11.79
C ARG A 41 23.17 -0.75 -13.29
N ALA A 42 23.20 -2.02 -13.71
CA ALA A 42 22.92 -2.42 -15.08
C ALA A 42 21.44 -2.33 -15.45
N LEU A 43 20.53 -2.53 -14.49
CA LEU A 43 19.08 -2.48 -14.73
C LEU A 43 18.52 -1.06 -14.72
N ASN A 44 18.90 -0.26 -13.71
CA ASN A 44 18.44 1.11 -13.56
C ASN A 44 19.43 1.92 -12.70
N PRO A 45 20.28 2.76 -13.31
CA PRO A 45 21.28 3.55 -12.60
C PRO A 45 20.69 4.47 -11.52
N SER A 46 19.52 5.07 -11.78
CA SER A 46 18.85 5.95 -10.82
C SER A 46 18.35 5.19 -9.58
N LEU A 47 17.83 3.99 -9.79
CA LEU A 47 17.38 3.12 -8.71
C LEU A 47 18.56 2.61 -7.86
N ALA A 48 19.69 2.30 -8.50
CA ALA A 48 20.92 1.92 -7.81
C ALA A 48 21.46 3.06 -6.94
N GLN A 49 21.45 4.29 -7.47
CA GLN A 49 21.86 5.47 -6.72
C GLN A 49 20.93 5.72 -5.53
N PHE A 50 19.61 5.62 -5.73
CA PHE A 50 18.63 5.72 -4.65
C PHE A 50 18.95 4.74 -3.51
N PHE A 51 19.13 3.45 -3.80
CA PHE A 51 19.40 2.46 -2.75
C PHE A 51 20.75 2.64 -2.06
N ALA A 52 21.77 3.12 -2.77
CA ALA A 52 23.10 3.34 -2.20
C ALA A 52 23.13 4.45 -1.14
N VAL A 53 22.19 5.40 -1.20
CA VAL A 53 22.14 6.56 -0.28
C VAL A 53 21.11 6.42 0.83
N GLN A 54 20.21 5.42 0.78
CA GLN A 54 19.20 5.24 1.82
C GLN A 54 19.74 4.52 3.06
N PRO A 55 19.35 4.96 4.27
CA PRO A 55 19.73 4.27 5.49
C PRO A 55 18.97 2.95 5.65
N ALA A 56 19.63 1.90 6.17
CA ALA A 56 19.04 0.57 6.36
C ALA A 56 17.65 0.55 7.05
N PRO A 57 17.38 1.38 8.10
CA PRO A 57 16.05 1.48 8.71
C PRO A 57 14.89 1.77 7.78
N LEU A 58 15.15 2.49 6.68
CA LEU A 58 14.13 2.84 5.70
C LEU A 58 13.55 1.59 5.01
N PHE A 59 14.39 0.59 4.75
CA PHE A 59 13.95 -0.67 4.13
C PHE A 59 13.07 -1.51 5.07
N TYR A 60 13.28 -1.43 6.39
CA TYR A 60 12.39 -2.08 7.35
C TYR A 60 11.02 -1.43 7.39
N LEU A 61 10.96 -0.10 7.38
CA LEU A 61 9.71 0.66 7.27
C LEU A 61 9.00 0.36 5.95
N TRP A 62 9.75 0.26 4.85
CA TRP A 62 9.23 -0.15 3.55
C TRP A 62 8.58 -1.53 3.61
N ALA A 63 9.33 -2.53 4.08
CA ALA A 63 8.81 -3.88 4.23
C ALA A 63 7.55 -3.90 5.10
N LEU A 64 7.57 -3.17 6.22
CA LEU A 64 6.45 -3.12 7.16
C LEU A 64 5.18 -2.57 6.53
N TYR A 65 5.23 -1.44 5.80
CA TYR A 65 4.04 -0.92 5.14
C TYR A 65 3.58 -1.86 4.01
N ALA A 66 4.50 -2.45 3.25
CA ALA A 66 4.16 -3.30 2.12
C ALA A 66 3.44 -4.58 2.59
N PHE A 67 3.94 -5.22 3.65
CA PHE A 67 3.24 -6.33 4.29
C PHE A 67 1.92 -5.88 4.93
N GLY A 68 1.87 -4.66 5.49
CA GLY A 68 0.63 -4.06 5.97
C GLY A 68 -0.47 -4.04 4.91
N TYR A 69 -0.15 -3.62 3.68
CA TYR A 69 -1.10 -3.66 2.57
C TYR A 69 -1.52 -5.08 2.18
N LEU A 70 -0.60 -6.04 2.13
CA LEU A 70 -0.95 -7.46 1.91
C LEU A 70 -1.92 -7.99 2.99
N PHE A 71 -1.67 -7.67 4.26
CA PHE A 71 -2.56 -8.07 5.34
C PHE A 71 -3.93 -7.40 5.23
N ALA A 72 -3.99 -6.12 4.86
CA ALA A 72 -5.23 -5.41 4.61
C ALA A 72 -6.04 -6.05 3.47
N ALA A 73 -5.39 -6.36 2.33
CA ALA A 73 -6.01 -7.09 1.22
C ALA A 73 -6.57 -8.44 1.68
N ASN A 74 -5.78 -9.24 2.42
CA ASN A 74 -6.22 -10.53 2.95
C ASN A 74 -7.41 -10.39 3.92
N PHE A 75 -7.43 -9.37 4.77
CA PHE A 75 -8.59 -9.12 5.64
C PHE A 75 -9.83 -8.75 4.83
N LEU A 76 -9.71 -7.90 3.81
CA LEU A 76 -10.83 -7.52 2.96
C LEU A 76 -11.36 -8.73 2.18
N TRP A 77 -10.47 -9.52 1.58
CA TRP A 77 -10.81 -10.75 0.87
C TRP A 77 -11.58 -11.75 1.73
N ARG A 78 -11.22 -11.86 3.02
CA ARG A 78 -11.88 -12.72 4.00
C ARG A 78 -13.15 -12.12 4.60
N GLY A 79 -13.62 -10.99 4.09
CA GLY A 79 -14.82 -10.33 4.57
C GLY A 79 -14.66 -9.69 5.94
N ARG A 80 -13.49 -9.11 6.24
CA ARG A 80 -13.20 -8.40 7.49
C ARG A 80 -12.89 -6.92 7.22
N PRO A 81 -13.83 -6.12 6.69
CA PRO A 81 -13.55 -4.78 6.17
C PRO A 81 -13.04 -3.81 7.24
N THR A 82 -13.48 -3.92 8.50
CA THR A 82 -12.96 -3.07 9.58
C THR A 82 -11.49 -3.34 9.89
N ARG A 83 -11.07 -4.61 9.91
CA ARG A 83 -9.65 -4.96 10.10
C ARG A 83 -8.85 -4.52 8.89
N ALA A 84 -9.38 -4.72 7.69
CA ALA A 84 -8.77 -4.24 6.46
C ALA A 84 -8.55 -2.72 6.49
N MET A 85 -9.57 -1.94 6.85
CA MET A 85 -9.49 -0.48 6.96
C MET A 85 -8.41 -0.03 7.95
N ILE A 86 -8.43 -0.54 9.17
CA ILE A 86 -7.44 -0.17 10.20
C ILE A 86 -6.02 -0.52 9.73
N THR A 87 -5.82 -1.76 9.26
CA THR A 87 -4.51 -2.21 8.78
C THR A 87 -4.03 -1.40 7.57
N TYR A 88 -4.94 -1.08 6.63
CA TYR A 88 -4.62 -0.27 5.46
C TYR A 88 -4.23 1.15 5.84
N MET A 89 -4.99 1.79 6.73
CA MET A 89 -4.70 3.16 7.18
C MET A 89 -3.37 3.25 7.94
N CYS A 90 -3.05 2.26 8.78
CA CYS A 90 -1.75 2.19 9.45
C CYS A 90 -0.59 2.02 8.44
N ALA A 91 -0.75 1.14 7.45
CA ALA A 91 0.23 0.96 6.39
C ALA A 91 0.40 2.25 5.55
N PHE A 92 -0.70 2.93 5.24
CA PHE A 92 -0.70 4.21 4.53
C PHE A 92 -0.04 5.34 5.30
N ALA A 93 -0.27 5.43 6.60
CA ALA A 93 0.43 6.39 7.43
C ALA A 93 1.95 6.14 7.43
N LEU A 94 2.38 4.88 7.51
CA LEU A 94 3.80 4.52 7.43
C LEU A 94 4.41 4.85 6.06
N ASP A 95 3.67 4.57 4.98
CA ASP A 95 4.10 4.88 3.62
C ASP A 95 4.28 6.39 3.42
N ILE A 96 3.31 7.20 3.84
CA ILE A 96 3.42 8.67 3.83
C ILE A 96 4.62 9.15 4.65
N ILE A 97 4.82 8.62 5.86
CA ILE A 97 5.96 9.02 6.71
C ILE A 97 7.28 8.70 6.01
N LEU A 98 7.40 7.52 5.43
CA LEU A 98 8.60 7.08 4.71
C LEU A 98 8.89 7.97 3.50
N TRP A 99 7.89 8.20 2.63
CA TRP A 99 8.10 9.03 1.44
C TRP A 99 8.31 10.49 1.79
N THR A 100 7.62 11.01 2.79
CA THR A 100 7.88 12.37 3.31
C THR A 100 9.33 12.48 3.79
N PHE A 101 9.85 11.48 4.51
CA PHE A 101 11.25 11.47 4.93
C PHE A 101 12.19 11.44 3.72
N VAL A 102 11.94 10.59 2.73
CA VAL A 102 12.73 10.52 1.48
C VAL A 102 12.76 11.86 0.76
N PHE A 103 11.61 12.54 0.62
CA PHE A 103 11.51 13.82 -0.09
C PHE A 103 12.07 15.00 0.71
N THR A 104 11.95 14.99 2.05
CA THR A 104 12.38 16.12 2.90
C THR A 104 13.84 16.05 3.32
N ALA A 105 14.45 14.86 3.37
CA ALA A 105 15.84 14.66 3.77
C ALA A 105 16.89 15.23 2.79
N ARG A 106 16.48 16.01 1.77
CA ARG A 106 17.35 16.61 0.73
C ARG A 106 18.32 15.59 0.12
N ILE A 107 17.84 14.38 -0.10
CA ILE A 107 18.55 13.40 -0.90
C ILE A 107 18.56 13.98 -2.32
N ASP A 108 19.76 14.28 -2.80
CA ASP A 108 20.10 14.96 -4.06
C ASP A 108 18.94 14.90 -5.09
N PRO A 109 18.39 16.02 -5.60
CA PRO A 109 17.28 16.02 -6.55
C PRO A 109 17.53 15.21 -7.83
N VAL A 110 18.78 14.80 -8.07
CA VAL A 110 19.17 13.85 -9.13
C VAL A 110 18.72 12.41 -8.84
N ALA A 111 18.49 12.04 -7.58
CA ALA A 111 18.24 10.66 -7.13
C ALA A 111 16.77 10.20 -7.24
N LEU A 112 15.80 11.11 -7.37
CA LEU A 112 14.42 10.77 -7.70
C LEU A 112 14.06 11.36 -9.06
N PRO A 113 14.21 10.58 -10.15
CA PRO A 113 13.85 11.07 -11.47
C PRO A 113 12.34 11.30 -11.54
N LEU A 114 11.88 12.01 -12.58
CA LEU A 114 10.46 12.30 -12.83
C LEU A 114 9.54 11.06 -12.66
N TRP A 115 10.04 9.86 -12.98
CA TRP A 115 9.29 8.61 -12.78
C TRP A 115 8.91 8.35 -11.31
N GLY A 116 9.78 8.69 -10.35
CA GLY A 116 9.52 8.52 -8.92
C GLY A 116 8.37 9.41 -8.44
N HIS A 117 8.35 10.66 -8.87
CA HIS A 117 7.25 11.59 -8.56
C HIS A 117 5.91 11.16 -9.19
N VAL A 118 5.93 10.74 -10.46
CA VAL A 118 4.70 10.27 -11.14
C VAL A 118 4.16 9.01 -10.49
N MET A 119 5.04 8.07 -10.09
CA MET A 119 4.64 6.84 -9.39
C MET A 119 4.07 7.15 -8.01
N ASP A 120 4.69 8.07 -7.26
CA ASP A 120 4.21 8.48 -5.94
C ASP A 120 2.80 9.08 -6.00
N ILE A 121 2.56 10.01 -6.93
CA ILE A 121 1.23 10.59 -7.15
C ILE A 121 0.22 9.50 -7.54
N THR A 122 0.58 8.64 -8.50
CA THR A 122 -0.33 7.58 -9.00
C THR A 122 -0.72 6.61 -7.89
N ILE A 123 0.25 6.15 -7.10
CA ILE A 123 0.02 5.21 -6.00
C ILE A 123 -0.80 5.89 -4.89
N THR A 124 -0.49 7.15 -4.57
CA THR A 124 -1.27 7.94 -3.61
C THR A 124 -2.74 8.07 -4.04
N MET A 125 -3.01 8.29 -5.33
CA MET A 125 -4.39 8.34 -5.83
C MET A 125 -5.11 6.99 -5.68
N ILE A 126 -4.44 5.88 -5.99
CA ILE A 126 -4.97 4.52 -5.77
C ILE A 126 -5.30 4.32 -4.29
N ASP A 127 -4.48 4.85 -3.38
CA ASP A 127 -4.69 4.69 -1.95
C ASP A 127 -5.84 5.47 -1.41
N LEU A 128 -5.98 6.72 -1.85
CA LEU A 128 -7.11 7.53 -1.48
C LEU A 128 -8.41 6.87 -1.94
N LEU A 129 -8.44 6.30 -3.15
CA LEU A 129 -9.59 5.53 -3.64
C LEU A 129 -9.86 4.28 -2.79
N ALA A 130 -8.82 3.51 -2.44
CA ALA A 130 -8.96 2.32 -1.58
C ALA A 130 -9.45 2.69 -0.17
N ILE A 131 -8.94 3.79 0.41
CA ILE A 131 -9.37 4.31 1.71
C ILE A 131 -10.82 4.78 1.66
N SER A 132 -11.19 5.57 0.65
CA SER A 132 -12.58 6.01 0.45
C SER A 132 -13.53 4.82 0.34
N TYR A 133 -13.14 3.78 -0.41
CA TYR A 133 -13.91 2.55 -0.51
C TYR A 133 -14.03 1.82 0.82
N LEU A 134 -12.93 1.62 1.55
CA LEU A 134 -12.93 0.94 2.84
C LEU A 134 -13.78 1.68 3.88
N ILE A 135 -13.72 3.01 3.90
CA ILE A 135 -14.58 3.85 4.74
C ILE A 135 -16.04 3.66 4.35
N PHE A 136 -16.36 3.72 3.06
CA PHE A 136 -17.73 3.49 2.57
C PHE A 136 -18.25 2.12 2.99
N VAL A 137 -17.47 1.05 2.79
CA VAL A 137 -17.86 -0.31 3.18
C VAL A 137 -18.07 -0.39 4.70
N VAL A 138 -17.17 0.18 5.50
CA VAL A 138 -17.28 0.12 6.97
C VAL A 138 -18.45 0.94 7.49
N LEU A 139 -18.78 2.09 6.90
CA LEU A 139 -19.86 2.97 7.35
C LEU A 139 -21.24 2.53 6.84
N VAL A 140 -21.34 2.16 5.56
CA VAL A 140 -22.63 1.89 4.90
C VAL A 140 -23.08 0.44 5.11
N TYR A 141 -22.17 -0.54 5.02
CA TYR A 141 -22.53 -1.95 5.21
C TYR A 141 -22.54 -2.40 6.68
N ARG A 142 -22.23 -1.51 7.63
CA ARG A 142 -22.45 -1.74 9.07
C ARG A 142 -23.80 -1.24 9.59
N LYS A 143 -24.68 -0.67 8.75
CA LYS A 143 -26.02 -0.30 9.21
C LYS A 143 -26.67 -1.54 9.86
N PRO A 144 -27.03 -1.50 11.15
CA PRO A 144 -27.64 -2.64 11.80
C PRO A 144 -28.96 -2.94 11.09
N ALA A 145 -29.21 -4.22 10.78
CA ALA A 145 -30.49 -4.71 10.30
C ALA A 145 -31.59 -4.67 11.39
N GLY A 146 -31.60 -3.61 12.20
CA GLY A 146 -32.54 -3.32 13.27
C GLY A 146 -33.20 -1.94 13.17
N GLU A 147 -32.78 -1.09 12.22
CA GLU A 147 -33.51 0.16 11.93
C GLU A 147 -34.31 0.02 10.63
N GLY A 148 -35.58 -0.35 10.81
CA GLY A 148 -36.64 -0.07 9.85
C GLY A 148 -36.73 -1.03 8.67
N VAL A 149 -37.29 -2.23 8.91
CA VAL A 149 -38.23 -2.78 7.92
C VAL A 149 -39.39 -1.80 7.87
N PHE A 150 -39.31 -0.81 6.97
CA PHE A 150 -40.47 -0.02 6.59
C PHE A 150 -41.41 -1.00 5.90
N SER A 151 -42.40 -1.49 6.64
CA SER A 151 -43.54 -2.24 6.12
C SER A 151 -44.47 -1.22 5.47
N PRO A 152 -44.54 -1.12 4.12
CA PRO A 152 -45.66 -0.42 3.52
C PRO A 152 -46.90 -1.29 3.73
N ARG A 153 -47.90 -0.72 4.40
CA ARG A 153 -49.25 -1.28 4.46
C ARG A 153 -49.81 -1.48 3.06
#